data_AF-A0A7C9E154-F1
#
_entry.id   AF-A0A7C9E154-F1
#
_cell.length_a   1.000
_cell.length_b   1.000
_cell.length_c   1.000
_cell.angle_alpha   90.00
_cell.angle_beta   90.00
_cell.angle_gamma   90.00
#
_symmetry.space_group_name_H-M   'P 1'
#
loop_
_entity.id
_entity.type
_entity.pdbx_description
1 polymer ?
#
loop_
_entity_poly.entity_id
_entity_poly.type
_entity_poly.pdbx_seq_one_letter_code
_entity_poly.pdbx_strand_id
1 'polypeptide(L)'
;MKTARSLRTIINYMEPTWAISSRAYSAKAKKGSKGAAAADGPKASTLSKEVKSTMVVGANILKDGTDPKILSDSEYPDWLWHLLDKRPALSELQRKEAEALSFEDLKRFVKLDNRARIKENNSVRAKN
;
A
#
# COMPACT_ATOMS: atom_id res chain seq x y z
N MET A 1 -40.29 -49.78 45.01
CA MET A 1 -40.18 -48.43 45.61
C MET A 1 -38.86 -47.79 45.16
N LYS A 2 -38.95 -46.58 44.60
CA LYS A 2 -37.89 -45.57 44.34
C LYS A 2 -36.78 -45.92 43.33
N THR A 3 -37.02 -45.62 42.05
CA THR A 3 -35.97 -45.48 41.03
C THR A 3 -35.58 -44.00 40.95
N ALA A 4 -34.33 -43.68 41.30
CA ALA A 4 -33.80 -42.31 41.30
C ALA A 4 -33.67 -41.77 39.86
N ARG A 5 -34.22 -40.58 39.61
CA ARG A 5 -34.03 -39.86 38.34
C ARG A 5 -32.62 -39.27 38.33
N SER A 6 -31.71 -39.87 37.57
CA SER A 6 -30.38 -39.32 37.30
C SER A 6 -30.51 -38.10 36.37
N LEU A 7 -30.14 -36.92 36.86
CA LEU A 7 -30.05 -35.70 36.05
C LEU A 7 -28.77 -35.78 35.22
N ARG A 8 -28.92 -35.93 33.90
CA ARG A 8 -27.80 -35.81 32.95
C ARG A 8 -27.47 -34.33 32.79
N THR A 9 -26.38 -33.88 33.39
CA THR A 9 -25.83 -32.54 33.14
C THR A 9 -25.28 -32.50 31.72
N ILE A 10 -25.89 -31.70 30.84
CA ILE A 10 -25.37 -31.43 29.51
C ILE A 10 -24.24 -30.40 29.66
N ILE A 11 -23.00 -30.86 29.59
CA ILE A 11 -21.83 -30.00 29.45
C ILE A 11 -21.78 -29.59 27.98
N ASN A 12 -22.18 -28.36 27.68
CA ASN A 12 -22.00 -27.75 26.36
C ASN A 12 -20.50 -27.44 26.17
N TYR A 13 -19.79 -28.28 25.43
CA TYR A 13 -18.49 -27.90 24.88
C TYR A 13 -18.73 -27.01 23.67
N MET A 14 -18.51 -25.70 23.82
CA MET A 14 -18.31 -24.81 22.69
C MET A 14 -16.87 -25.00 22.20
N GLU A 15 -16.71 -25.80 21.15
CA GLU A 15 -15.44 -25.90 20.42
C GLU A 15 -15.10 -24.54 19.81
N PRO A 16 -13.90 -23.98 20.04
CA PRO A 16 -13.47 -22.76 19.38
C PRO A 16 -13.09 -23.13 17.94
N THR A 17 -14.00 -22.95 16.99
CA THR A 17 -13.67 -23.07 15.57
C THR A 17 -12.85 -21.84 15.15
N TRP A 18 -11.55 -21.88 15.45
CA TRP A 18 -10.57 -20.98 14.87
C TRP A 18 -10.49 -21.31 13.37
N ALA A 19 -11.32 -20.63 12.58
CA ALA A 19 -11.25 -20.73 11.14
C ALA A 19 -9.91 -20.16 10.67
N ILE A 20 -8.95 -21.04 10.37
CA ILE A 20 -7.74 -20.68 9.62
C ILE A 20 -8.21 -20.26 8.22
N SER A 21 -8.36 -18.96 8.01
CA SER A 21 -8.46 -18.44 6.65
C SER A 21 -7.12 -18.66 5.97
N SER A 22 -6.99 -19.75 5.21
CA SER A 22 -5.85 -19.97 4.34
C SER A 22 -5.94 -18.99 3.16
N ARG A 23 -5.01 -18.05 3.12
CA ARG A 23 -4.93 -17.08 2.02
C ARG A 23 -4.37 -17.77 0.78
N ALA A 24 -5.24 -18.12 -0.16
CA ALA A 24 -4.82 -18.64 -1.46
C ALA A 24 -4.30 -17.49 -2.35
N TYR A 25 -3.10 -17.63 -2.90
CA TYR A 25 -2.55 -16.72 -3.91
C TYR A 25 -2.94 -17.21 -5.31
N SER A 26 -3.29 -16.29 -6.22
CA SER A 26 -3.57 -16.65 -7.61
C SER A 26 -2.32 -17.24 -8.27
N ALA A 27 -2.47 -18.35 -8.98
CA ALA A 27 -1.40 -18.93 -9.79
C ALA A 27 -0.93 -17.91 -10.84
N LYS A 28 0.40 -17.82 -11.04
CA LYS A 28 0.98 -16.98 -12.10
C LYS A 28 0.58 -17.54 -13.46
N ALA A 29 -0.08 -16.71 -14.28
CA ALA A 29 -0.48 -17.09 -15.63
C ALA A 29 0.76 -17.40 -16.50
N LYS A 30 0.71 -18.53 -17.22
CA LYS A 30 1.69 -18.90 -18.25
C LYS A 30 1.59 -17.89 -19.40
N LYS A 31 2.71 -17.27 -19.75
CA LYS A 31 2.83 -16.32 -20.87
C LYS A 31 2.61 -17.05 -22.19
N GLY A 32 1.39 -16.98 -22.71
CA GLY A 32 1.05 -17.36 -24.08
C GLY A 32 1.70 -16.40 -25.06
N SER A 33 2.43 -16.95 -26.02
CA SER A 33 2.99 -16.23 -27.17
C SER A 33 1.96 -16.20 -28.30
N LYS A 34 1.97 -15.10 -29.07
CA LYS A 34 1.38 -14.86 -30.40
C LYS A 34 -0.02 -14.21 -30.44
N GLY A 35 -0.02 -12.95 -30.88
CA GLY A 35 -1.20 -12.18 -31.27
C GLY A 35 -0.84 -10.71 -31.44
N ALA A 36 -0.32 -10.34 -32.61
CA ALA A 36 -0.05 -8.96 -32.98
C ALA A 36 -1.37 -8.18 -33.06
N ALA A 37 -1.64 -7.34 -32.07
CA ALA A 37 -2.52 -6.20 -32.17
C ALA A 37 -1.64 -4.94 -32.24
N ALA A 38 -1.14 -4.66 -33.44
CA ALA A 38 -0.51 -3.39 -33.75
C ALA A 38 -1.62 -2.37 -34.04
N ALA A 39 -2.00 -1.59 -33.03
CA ALA A 39 -2.52 -0.21 -33.14
C ALA A 39 -3.24 0.23 -31.84
N ASP A 40 -2.55 0.19 -30.70
CA ASP A 40 -2.86 1.09 -29.57
C ASP A 40 -1.69 1.03 -28.57
N GLY A 41 -0.52 1.46 -29.03
CA GLY A 41 0.58 1.76 -28.12
C GLY A 41 0.26 3.05 -27.37
N PRO A 42 0.66 3.21 -26.09
CA PRO A 42 0.49 4.46 -25.39
C PRO A 42 1.11 5.59 -26.24
N LYS A 43 0.34 6.64 -26.52
CA LYS A 43 0.85 7.87 -27.14
C LYS A 43 1.81 8.53 -26.16
N ALA A 44 3.03 8.02 -26.09
CA ALA A 44 4.12 8.67 -25.40
C ALA A 44 4.45 9.93 -26.22
N SER A 45 4.02 11.09 -25.73
CA SER A 45 4.45 12.37 -26.27
C SER A 45 5.96 12.47 -26.11
N THR A 46 6.69 12.34 -27.21
CA THR A 46 8.12 12.61 -27.26
C THR A 46 8.35 14.10 -27.01
N LEU A 47 8.72 14.46 -25.78
CA LEU A 47 9.08 15.82 -25.41
C LEU A 47 10.40 16.22 -26.09
N SER A 48 10.29 16.81 -27.28
CA SER A 48 11.39 17.49 -27.97
C SER A 48 11.44 18.99 -27.68
N LYS A 49 10.61 19.48 -26.75
CA LYS A 49 10.43 20.89 -26.46
C LYS A 49 10.97 21.20 -25.07
N GLU A 50 12.05 21.98 -25.07
CA GLU A 50 12.59 22.75 -23.95
C GLU A 50 11.53 22.98 -22.87
N VAL A 51 11.75 22.38 -21.69
CA VAL A 51 10.81 22.36 -20.58
C VAL A 51 10.62 23.78 -20.07
N LYS A 52 9.66 24.49 -20.63
CA LYS A 52 9.29 25.83 -20.17
C LYS A 52 8.71 25.68 -18.77
N SER A 53 9.34 26.30 -17.78
CA SER A 53 8.94 26.37 -16.37
C SER A 53 7.56 27.00 -16.12
N THR A 54 6.82 27.31 -17.18
CA THR A 54 5.55 28.02 -17.15
C THR A 54 4.34 27.09 -17.30
N MET A 55 4.48 25.90 -17.87
CA MET A 55 3.34 25.00 -18.15
C MET A 55 3.68 23.53 -17.88
N VAL A 56 2.72 22.78 -17.35
CA VAL A 56 2.87 21.35 -17.07
C VAL A 56 2.46 20.55 -18.30
N VAL A 57 3.46 20.14 -19.10
CA VAL A 57 3.22 19.37 -20.32
C VAL A 57 2.64 17.99 -20.02
N GLY A 58 1.52 17.65 -20.66
CA GLY A 58 0.92 16.32 -20.59
C GLY A 58 0.01 16.08 -19.38
N ALA A 59 -0.35 17.14 -18.65
CA ALA A 59 -1.36 17.05 -17.59
C ALA A 59 -2.79 17.07 -18.16
N ASN A 60 -3.00 17.68 -19.32
CA ASN A 60 -4.32 17.69 -19.96
C ASN A 60 -4.59 16.37 -20.72
N ILE A 61 -5.72 15.73 -20.41
CA ILE A 61 -6.21 14.51 -21.09
C ILE A 61 -7.30 14.79 -22.13
N LEU A 62 -7.83 16.02 -22.17
CA LEU A 62 -8.91 16.41 -23.07
C LEU A 62 -8.36 16.76 -24.46
N LYS A 63 -9.09 16.38 -25.51
CA LYS A 63 -8.69 16.65 -26.91
C LYS A 63 -8.61 18.14 -27.24
N ASP A 64 -9.53 18.93 -26.70
CA ASP A 64 -9.65 20.38 -26.93
C ASP A 64 -9.22 21.21 -25.70
N GLY A 65 -8.35 20.64 -24.86
CA GLY A 65 -7.84 21.31 -23.66
C GLY A 65 -6.43 21.86 -23.85
N THR A 66 -6.09 22.89 -23.07
CA THR A 66 -4.70 23.36 -22.92
C THR A 66 -4.12 22.81 -21.62
N ASP A 67 -2.81 22.58 -21.60
CA ASP A 67 -2.10 22.20 -20.38
C ASP A 67 -2.21 23.30 -19.30
N PRO A 68 -2.34 22.93 -18.02
CA PRO A 68 -2.43 23.89 -16.93
C PRO A 68 -1.14 24.69 -16.79
N LYS A 69 -1.29 26.00 -16.57
CA LYS A 69 -0.18 26.93 -16.30
C LYS A 69 0.26 26.81 -14.84
N ILE A 70 1.56 26.87 -14.60
CA ILE A 70 2.13 26.94 -13.25
C ILE A 70 1.86 28.36 -12.70
N LEU A 71 1.26 28.41 -11.52
CA LEU A 71 0.87 29.62 -10.80
C LEU A 71 1.99 30.06 -9.85
N SER A 72 1.82 31.18 -9.16
CA SER A 72 2.77 31.60 -8.13
C SER A 72 2.74 30.68 -6.91
N ASP A 73 3.85 30.57 -6.18
CA ASP A 73 3.96 29.68 -5.01
C ASP A 73 2.91 29.97 -3.92
N SER A 74 2.44 31.22 -3.83
CA SER A 74 1.41 31.67 -2.87
C SER A 74 0.00 31.20 -3.21
N GLU A 75 -0.26 30.80 -4.45
CA GLU A 75 -1.57 30.26 -4.87
C GLU A 75 -1.70 28.77 -4.52
N TYR A 76 -0.59 28.10 -4.24
CA TYR A 76 -0.60 26.71 -3.85
C TYR A 76 -0.79 26.57 -2.33
N PRO A 77 -1.58 25.59 -1.88
CA PRO A 77 -1.73 25.31 -0.45
C PRO A 77 -0.40 24.93 0.21
N ASP A 78 -0.26 25.32 1.48
CA ASP A 78 0.96 25.09 2.29
C ASP A 78 1.39 23.62 2.37
N TRP A 79 0.42 22.69 2.41
CA TRP A 79 0.70 21.26 2.47
C TRP A 79 1.55 20.75 1.30
N LEU A 80 1.54 21.43 0.15
CA LEU A 80 2.32 21.03 -1.04
C LEU A 80 3.82 21.05 -0.75
N TRP A 81 4.29 22.05 -0.01
CA TRP A 81 5.71 22.23 0.29
C TRP A 81 6.22 21.19 1.29
N HIS A 82 5.34 20.71 2.16
CA HIS A 82 5.63 19.68 3.14
C HIS A 82 5.67 18.24 2.56
N LEU A 83 5.36 18.03 1.27
CA LEU A 83 5.44 16.70 0.65
C LEU A 83 6.88 16.18 0.53
N LEU A 84 7.83 17.10 0.35
CA LEU A 84 9.25 16.76 0.15
C LEU A 84 9.99 16.59 1.48
N ASP A 85 9.35 16.92 2.60
CA ASP A 85 9.94 16.81 3.92
C ASP A 85 10.31 15.35 4.21
N LYS A 86 11.59 15.15 4.58
CA LYS A 86 12.12 13.83 4.87
C LYS A 86 11.46 13.30 6.14
N ARG A 87 10.57 12.34 5.94
CA ARG A 87 9.96 11.62 7.05
C ARG A 87 10.98 10.69 7.73
N PRO A 88 10.91 10.52 9.05
CA PRO A 88 11.92 9.81 9.83
C PRO A 88 12.13 8.36 9.39
N ALA A 89 13.35 7.87 9.53
CA ALA A 89 13.70 6.49 9.22
C ALA A 89 13.27 5.52 10.33
N LEU A 90 13.22 4.21 10.04
CA LEU A 90 12.87 3.19 11.04
C LEU A 90 13.80 3.26 12.26
N SER A 91 15.10 3.46 12.05
CA SER A 91 16.09 3.59 13.13
C SER A 91 15.87 4.81 14.02
N GLU A 92 15.42 5.92 13.47
CA GLU A 92 15.11 7.15 14.22
C GLU A 92 13.82 7.00 15.02
N LEU A 93 12.83 6.30 14.46
CA LEU A 93 11.57 6.00 15.14
C LEU A 93 11.76 4.97 16.26
N GLN A 94 12.64 3.97 16.08
CA GLN A 94 12.95 2.98 17.11
C GLN A 94 13.69 3.56 18.32
N ARG A 95 14.48 4.63 18.11
CA ARG A 95 15.23 5.30 19.19
C ARG A 95 14.36 6.21 20.04
N LYS A 96 13.19 6.58 19.56
CA LYS A 96 12.24 7.45 20.26
C LYS A 96 11.19 6.58 20.96
N GLU A 97 10.77 6.99 22.14
CA GLU A 97 9.69 6.32 22.86
C GLU A 97 8.34 6.55 22.17
N ALA A 98 7.47 5.54 22.18
CA ALA A 98 6.19 5.58 21.46
C ALA A 98 5.26 6.71 21.94
N GLU A 99 5.36 7.10 23.22
CA GLU A 99 4.56 8.17 23.82
C GLU A 99 5.01 9.57 23.38
N ALA A 100 6.26 9.72 22.93
CA ALA A 100 6.80 10.98 22.44
C ALA A 100 6.58 11.21 20.94
N LEU A 101 6.04 10.22 20.22
CA LEU A 101 5.82 10.30 18.78
C LEU A 101 4.47 10.92 18.43
N SER A 102 4.46 11.70 17.36
CA SER A 102 3.21 12.14 16.74
C SER A 102 2.42 10.93 16.22
N PHE A 103 1.10 11.08 16.11
CA PHE A 103 0.25 10.02 15.54
C PHE A 103 0.70 9.58 14.13
N GLU A 104 1.18 10.52 13.31
CA GLU A 104 1.66 10.21 11.96
C GLU A 104 2.96 9.39 11.99
N ASP A 105 3.86 9.69 12.94
CA ASP A 105 5.09 8.94 13.14
C ASP A 105 4.84 7.53 13.68
N LEU A 106 3.87 7.35 14.58
CA LEU A 106 3.43 6.04 15.05
C LEU A 106 2.89 5.18 13.91
N LYS A 107 2.00 5.75 13.08
CA LYS A 107 1.46 5.07 11.90
C LYS A 107 2.57 4.67 10.93
N ARG A 108 3.58 5.51 10.76
CA ARG A 108 4.74 5.22 9.93
C ARG A 108 5.62 4.12 10.53
N PHE A 109 5.87 4.16 11.84
CA PHE A 109 6.63 3.15 12.57
C PHE A 109 6.06 1.75 12.34
N VAL A 110 4.76 1.56 12.59
CA VAL A 110 4.07 0.27 12.38
C VAL A 110 4.19 -0.21 10.93
N LYS A 111 4.10 0.68 9.94
CA LYS A 111 4.27 0.32 8.52
C LYS A 111 5.70 -0.12 8.20
N LEU A 112 6.70 0.58 8.75
CA LEU A 112 8.11 0.29 8.49
C LEU A 112 8.54 -1.00 9.18
N ASP A 113 8.11 -1.22 10.42
CA ASP A 113 8.36 -2.46 11.18
C ASP A 113 7.80 -3.69 10.45
N ASN A 114 6.53 -3.62 10.03
CA ASN A 114 5.92 -4.69 9.24
C ASN A 114 6.65 -4.94 7.92
N ARG A 115 7.13 -3.88 7.25
CA ARG A 115 7.92 -4.03 6.01
C ARG A 115 9.25 -4.71 6.27
N ALA A 116 9.94 -4.38 7.37
CA ALA A 116 11.20 -5.02 7.76
C ALA A 116 10.99 -6.52 8.00
N ARG A 117 9.99 -6.88 8.79
CA ARG A 117 9.61 -8.27 9.08
C ARG A 117 9.27 -9.08 7.82
N ILE A 118 8.50 -8.48 6.89
CA ILE A 118 8.17 -9.16 5.61
C ILE A 118 9.43 -9.37 4.77
N LYS A 119 10.33 -8.38 4.70
CA LYS A 119 11.58 -8.52 3.94
C LYS A 119 12.48 -9.60 4.52
N GLU A 120 12.61 -9.67 5.83
CA GLU A 120 13.36 -10.72 6.52
C GLU A 120 12.79 -12.11 6.20
N ASN A 121 11.48 -12.30 6.36
CA ASN A 121 10.81 -13.55 6.03
C ASN A 121 10.98 -13.96 4.56
N ASN A 122 10.87 -13.01 3.63
CA ASN A 122 11.12 -13.27 2.21
C ASN A 122 12.58 -13.65 1.96
N SER A 123 13.53 -13.02 2.66
CA SER A 123 14.96 -13.32 2.51
C SER A 123 15.35 -14.70 3.03
N VAL A 124 14.73 -15.17 4.12
CA VAL A 124 14.93 -16.52 4.67
C VAL A 124 14.30 -17.56 3.74
N ARG A 125 13.07 -17.30 3.28
CA ARG A 125 12.33 -18.24 2.42
C ARG A 125 12.82 -18.30 0.98
N ALA A 126 13.51 -17.28 0.49
CA ALA A 126 14.07 -17.27 -0.87
C ALA A 126 15.40 -18.01 -0.99
N LYS A 127 16.08 -18.29 0.13
CA LYS A 127 17.36 -19.00 0.18
C LYS A 127 17.22 -20.51 0.46
N ASN A 128 16.01 -20.97 0.78
CA ASN A 128 15.63 -22.38 0.90
C ASN A 128 14.84 -22.81 -0.33
#